data_AF-A0A968WV08-F1
#
_entry.id   AF-A0A968WV08-F1
#
_cell.length_a   1.000
_cell.length_b   1.000
_cell.length_c   1.000
_cell.angle_alpha   90.00
_cell.angle_beta   90.00
_cell.angle_gamma   90.00
#
_symmetry.space_group_name_H-M   'P 1'
#
loop_
_entity.id
_entity.type
_entity.pdbx_description
1 polymer ?
#
loop_
_entity_poly.entity_id
_entity_poly.type
_entity_poly.pdbx_seq_one_letter_code
_entity_poly.pdbx_strand_id
1 'polypeptide(L)'
;MINEGFVSNDWPEPTQKAFEKYMADGGGMVSFHAANNAWPQWKEYNKMTAVGGWGSRNEKSGPYLYINDAGEVIRDTTPGPGGSHGPQHEYDIKVREPEHPIMKGLPAVFKHGPDELYDRLRGPAENVTILATAFSSIDQKGTGRHEPVFMVINYGKGRVFHTVLGHAVKHLKEGSFQTTFQRGTEWAATGKVTIPVPEGFPSQEQN
;
A
#
# COMPACT_ATOMS: atom_id res chain seq x y z
N MET A 1 -20.59 9.68 5.78
CA MET A 1 -19.51 9.79 4.78
C MET A 1 -18.22 9.43 5.50
N ILE A 2 -17.54 8.37 5.07
CA ILE A 2 -16.23 8.01 5.64
C ILE A 2 -15.25 9.09 5.18
N ASN A 3 -14.36 9.55 6.07
CA ASN A 3 -13.32 10.50 5.69
C ASN A 3 -12.27 9.72 4.89
N GLU A 4 -12.19 9.96 3.58
CA GLU A 4 -11.22 9.36 2.64
C GLU A 4 -9.78 9.89 2.81
N GLY A 5 -9.42 10.38 4.01
CA GLY A 5 -8.10 10.84 4.40
C GLY A 5 -7.71 12.23 3.85
N PHE A 6 -8.01 12.56 2.60
CA PHE A 6 -7.54 13.80 1.95
C PHE A 6 -8.23 15.09 2.44
N VAL A 7 -9.35 14.99 3.17
CA VAL A 7 -10.00 16.12 3.85
C VAL A 7 -9.68 16.16 5.35
N SER A 8 -8.74 15.35 5.81
CA SER A 8 -8.30 15.39 7.21
C SER A 8 -7.66 16.74 7.54
N ASN A 9 -7.97 17.25 8.74
CA ASN A 9 -7.29 18.43 9.26
C ASN A 9 -5.81 18.11 9.45
N ASP A 10 -4.96 19.10 9.18
CA ASP A 10 -3.54 19.01 9.50
C ASP A 10 -3.37 18.78 11.00
N TRP A 11 -2.47 17.86 11.36
CA TRP A 11 -1.99 17.79 12.73
C TRP A 11 -1.21 19.06 13.08
N PRO A 12 -1.24 19.53 14.34
CA PRO A 12 -0.41 20.65 14.77
C PRO A 12 1.07 20.37 14.47
N GLU A 13 1.83 21.40 14.09
CA GLU A 13 3.26 21.27 13.75
C GLU A 13 4.08 20.52 14.83
N PRO A 14 3.87 20.73 16.15
CA PRO A 14 4.57 19.95 17.17
C PRO A 14 4.31 18.44 17.07
N THR A 15 3.08 18.02 16.73
CA THR A 15 2.72 16.62 16.52
C THR A 15 3.37 16.08 15.24
N GLN A 16 3.41 16.87 14.17
CA GLN A 16 4.10 16.50 12.94
C GLN A 16 5.60 16.24 13.20
N LYS A 17 6.27 17.15 13.90
CA LYS A 17 7.69 17.01 14.25
C LYS A 17 7.96 15.86 15.20
N ALA A 18 7.08 15.62 16.17
CA ALA A 18 7.20 14.46 17.04
C ALA A 18 7.07 13.14 16.26
N PHE A 19 6.15 13.08 15.29
CA PHE A 19 5.97 11.89 14.45
C PHE A 19 7.15 11.66 13.49
N GLU A 20 7.65 12.73 12.85
CA GLU A 20 8.88 12.68 12.03
C GLU A 20 10.07 12.12 12.84
N LYS A 21 10.24 12.59 14.08
CA LYS A 21 11.29 12.11 14.98
C LYS A 21 11.09 10.64 15.37
N TYR A 22 9.87 10.26 15.76
CA TYR A 22 9.53 8.87 16.09
C TYR A 22 9.92 7.91 14.96
N MET A 23 9.57 8.25 13.72
CA MET A 23 9.91 7.45 12.55
C MET A 23 11.43 7.44 12.30
N ALA A 24 12.08 8.60 12.32
CA ALA A 24 13.53 8.69 12.12
C ALA A 24 14.34 7.85 13.12
N ASP A 25 13.87 7.73 14.36
CA ASP A 25 14.53 7.02 15.45
C ASP A 25 14.27 5.49 15.48
N GLY A 26 13.45 4.96 14.56
CA GLY A 26 13.19 3.52 14.46
C GLY A 26 11.74 3.09 14.72
N GLY A 27 10.82 4.06 14.76
CA GLY A 27 9.39 3.82 14.90
C GLY A 27 8.80 2.95 13.78
N GLY A 28 7.69 2.28 14.12
CA GLY A 28 6.92 1.47 13.18
C GLY A 28 5.63 2.20 12.80
N MET A 29 5.29 2.20 11.51
CA MET A 29 4.03 2.75 11.00
C MET A 29 3.33 1.73 10.11
N VAL A 30 2.00 1.69 10.20
CA VAL A 30 1.14 1.02 9.22
C VAL A 30 0.30 2.07 8.51
N SER A 31 0.53 2.26 7.22
CA SER A 31 -0.35 3.05 6.34
C SER A 31 -1.44 2.13 5.78
N PHE A 32 -2.68 2.44 6.08
CA PHE A 32 -3.83 1.59 5.79
C PHE A 32 -4.85 2.33 4.92
N HIS A 33 -5.10 1.77 3.73
CA HIS A 33 -6.08 2.27 2.76
C HIS A 33 -5.91 3.78 2.53
N ALA A 34 -6.97 4.56 2.74
CA ALA A 34 -7.02 6.01 2.54
C ALA A 34 -6.12 6.84 3.47
N ALA A 35 -5.39 6.23 4.43
CA ALA A 35 -4.37 6.94 5.21
C ALA A 35 -3.32 7.60 4.29
N ASN A 36 -2.97 6.94 3.18
CA ASN A 36 -2.03 7.48 2.20
C ASN A 36 -2.54 8.72 1.44
N ASN A 37 -3.82 9.09 1.60
CA ASN A 37 -4.42 10.27 0.99
C ASN A 37 -4.19 11.54 1.83
N ALA A 38 -3.84 11.40 3.11
CA ALA A 38 -3.71 12.51 4.03
C ALA A 38 -2.55 13.46 3.65
N TRP A 39 -2.73 14.73 4.05
CA TRP A 39 -1.70 15.79 4.06
C TRP A 39 -0.79 15.87 2.82
N PRO A 40 -1.32 16.22 1.63
CA PRO A 40 -0.52 16.34 0.39
C PRO A 40 0.67 17.32 0.49
N GLN A 41 0.60 18.29 1.39
CA GLN A 41 1.67 19.30 1.59
C GLN A 41 2.74 18.87 2.60
N TRP A 42 2.48 17.83 3.42
CA TRP A 42 3.44 17.35 4.41
C TRP A 42 4.45 16.40 3.74
N LYS A 43 5.57 16.97 3.30
CA LYS A 43 6.60 16.25 2.52
C LYS A 43 7.11 14.98 3.22
N GLU A 44 7.39 15.04 4.52
CA GLU A 44 7.91 13.88 5.25
C GLU A 44 6.89 12.76 5.37
N TYR A 45 5.59 13.07 5.56
CA TYR A 45 4.53 12.06 5.52
C TYR A 45 4.44 11.36 4.16
N ASN A 46 4.53 12.12 3.06
CA ASN A 46 4.49 11.55 1.71
C ASN A 46 5.74 10.70 1.40
N LYS A 47 6.89 10.97 2.02
CA LYS A 47 8.05 10.06 1.96
C LYS A 47 7.80 8.78 2.74
N MET A 48 7.14 8.86 3.91
CA MET A 48 6.80 7.67 4.72
C MET A 48 5.81 6.74 4.01
N THR A 49 4.86 7.27 3.24
CA THR A 49 3.91 6.44 2.48
C THR A 49 4.41 6.05 1.08
N ALA A 50 5.47 6.69 0.59
CA ALA A 50 6.04 6.61 -0.77
C ALA A 50 5.10 7.04 -1.92
N VAL A 51 3.85 6.59 -1.91
CA VAL A 51 2.79 7.00 -2.82
C VAL A 51 1.51 7.28 -2.04
N GLY A 52 0.63 8.07 -2.64
CA GLY A 52 -0.70 8.39 -2.12
C GLY A 52 -1.63 8.80 -3.25
N GLY A 53 -2.90 9.00 -2.95
CA GLY A 53 -3.90 9.41 -3.95
C GLY A 53 -4.73 10.59 -3.48
N TRP A 54 -5.64 11.02 -4.36
CA TRP A 54 -6.60 12.09 -4.13
C TRP A 54 -5.95 13.38 -3.60
N GLY A 55 -6.73 14.28 -2.98
CA GLY A 55 -6.19 15.53 -2.44
C GLY A 55 -5.54 16.43 -3.48
N SER A 56 -6.02 16.37 -4.74
CA SER A 56 -5.44 17.07 -5.91
C SER A 56 -4.00 16.67 -6.26
N ARG A 57 -3.53 15.49 -5.83
CA ARG A 57 -2.26 14.93 -6.28
C ARG A 57 -2.28 14.73 -7.80
N ASN A 58 -1.14 14.97 -8.43
CA ASN A 58 -0.90 14.83 -9.86
C ASN A 58 0.60 14.62 -10.10
N GLU A 59 1.11 14.79 -11.32
CA GLU A 59 2.53 14.63 -11.64
C GLU A 59 3.49 15.49 -10.80
N LYS A 60 3.02 16.63 -10.25
CA LYS A 60 3.82 17.47 -9.35
C LYS A 60 4.04 16.83 -7.97
N SER A 61 3.24 15.81 -7.63
CA SER A 61 3.40 15.03 -6.40
C SER A 61 4.49 13.96 -6.50
N GLY A 62 4.96 13.66 -7.71
CA GLY A 62 5.98 12.64 -7.99
C GLY A 62 5.51 11.60 -9.01
N PRO A 63 6.35 10.61 -9.36
CA PRO A 63 6.01 9.61 -10.37
C PRO A 63 4.85 8.69 -9.94
N TYR A 64 4.23 8.01 -10.92
CA TYR A 64 3.54 6.76 -10.67
C TYR A 64 4.57 5.68 -10.31
N LEU A 65 4.17 4.71 -9.48
CA LEU A 65 4.97 3.54 -9.13
C LEU A 65 4.18 2.28 -9.45
N TYR A 66 4.68 1.45 -10.37
CA TYR A 66 4.04 0.19 -10.75
C TYR A 66 5.06 -0.83 -11.24
N ILE A 67 4.61 -2.06 -11.48
CA ILE A 67 5.40 -3.09 -12.17
C ILE A 67 4.84 -3.27 -13.59
N ASN A 68 5.72 -3.34 -14.59
CA ASN A 68 5.33 -3.66 -15.96
C ASN A 68 5.27 -5.18 -16.20
N ASP A 69 4.86 -5.61 -17.40
CA ASP A 69 4.73 -7.03 -17.74
C ASP A 69 6.08 -7.77 -17.76
N ALA A 70 7.19 -7.05 -17.96
CA ALA A 70 8.54 -7.60 -17.87
C ALA A 70 8.99 -7.82 -16.41
N GLY A 71 8.21 -7.39 -15.42
CA GLY A 71 8.54 -7.50 -14.00
C GLY A 71 9.41 -6.37 -13.46
N GLU A 72 9.59 -5.29 -14.23
CA GLU A 72 10.42 -4.16 -13.85
C GLU A 72 9.63 -3.15 -13.01
N VAL A 73 10.27 -2.57 -12.00
CA VAL A 73 9.69 -1.49 -11.20
C VAL A 73 9.84 -0.17 -11.96
N ILE A 74 8.71 0.42 -12.34
CA ILE A 74 8.65 1.65 -13.13
C ILE A 74 8.31 2.85 -12.24
N ARG A 75 9.06 3.94 -12.44
CA ARG A 75 8.76 5.27 -11.91
C ARG A 75 8.45 6.20 -13.08
N ASP A 76 7.16 6.41 -13.32
CA ASP A 76 6.67 7.10 -14.51
C ASP A 76 6.25 8.54 -14.18
N THR A 77 6.92 9.51 -14.78
CA THR A 77 6.69 10.95 -14.56
C THR A 77 5.71 11.57 -15.57
N THR A 78 5.07 10.77 -16.42
CA THR A 78 4.07 11.28 -17.37
C THR A 78 2.96 12.06 -16.64
N PRO A 79 2.49 13.19 -17.20
CA PRO A 79 1.40 13.98 -16.63
C PRO A 79 0.14 13.17 -16.39
N GLY A 80 -0.56 13.44 -15.29
CA GLY A 80 -1.81 12.74 -14.99
C GLY A 80 -2.21 12.79 -13.51
N PRO A 81 -3.46 12.39 -13.19
CA PRO A 81 -3.99 12.43 -11.83
C PRO A 81 -3.23 11.50 -10.89
N GLY A 82 -3.19 11.85 -9.60
CA GLY A 82 -2.68 11.01 -8.53
C GLY A 82 -3.83 10.39 -7.73
N GLY A 83 -4.04 9.09 -7.91
CA GLY A 83 -5.06 8.28 -7.25
C GLY A 83 -6.34 8.10 -8.05
N SER A 84 -6.75 6.85 -8.20
CA SER A 84 -8.05 6.43 -8.73
C SER A 84 -8.27 4.96 -8.35
N HIS A 85 -9.46 4.45 -8.64
CA HIS A 85 -9.77 3.02 -8.62
C HIS A 85 -10.98 2.75 -9.53
N GLY A 86 -11.08 1.50 -10.00
CA GLY A 86 -12.28 0.97 -10.63
C GLY A 86 -13.44 0.70 -9.65
N PRO A 87 -14.54 0.06 -10.08
CA PRO A 87 -15.54 -0.45 -9.14
C PRO A 87 -14.94 -1.55 -8.23
N GLN A 88 -15.55 -1.77 -7.07
CA GLN A 88 -15.16 -2.88 -6.19
C GLN A 88 -15.32 -4.22 -6.91
N HIS A 89 -14.27 -5.04 -6.90
CA HIS A 89 -14.26 -6.38 -7.51
C HIS A 89 -13.25 -7.26 -6.79
N GLU A 90 -13.36 -8.58 -6.97
CA GLU A 90 -12.34 -9.52 -6.51
C GLU A 90 -11.15 -9.50 -7.49
N TYR A 91 -9.93 -9.57 -6.96
CA TYR A 91 -8.72 -9.61 -7.76
C TYR A 91 -7.65 -10.50 -7.15
N ASP A 92 -6.75 -10.96 -8.02
CA ASP A 92 -5.59 -11.73 -7.63
C ASP A 92 -4.45 -10.79 -7.21
N ILE A 93 -3.88 -11.04 -6.03
CA ILE A 93 -2.67 -10.42 -5.51
C ILE A 93 -1.50 -11.33 -5.83
N LYS A 94 -0.53 -10.81 -6.59
CA LYS A 94 0.70 -11.49 -6.97
C LYS A 94 1.84 -11.04 -6.07
N VAL A 95 2.46 -12.00 -5.37
CA VAL A 95 3.64 -11.79 -4.55
C VAL A 95 4.86 -11.48 -5.43
N ARG A 96 5.63 -10.46 -5.04
CA ARG A 96 6.84 -10.03 -5.75
C ARG A 96 8.11 -10.28 -4.94
N GLU A 97 8.00 -10.29 -3.61
CA GLU A 97 9.11 -10.50 -2.68
C GLU A 97 8.82 -11.68 -1.73
N PRO A 98 8.91 -12.94 -2.20
CA PRO A 98 8.47 -14.12 -1.44
C PRO A 98 9.30 -14.38 -0.18
N GLU A 99 10.53 -13.89 -0.12
CA GLU A 99 11.41 -14.05 1.05
C GLU A 99 11.26 -12.94 2.09
N HIS A 100 10.51 -11.86 1.80
CA HIS A 100 10.25 -10.82 2.78
C HIS A 100 9.44 -11.40 3.95
N PRO A 101 9.75 -11.10 5.23
CA PRO A 101 9.09 -11.72 6.38
C PRO A 101 7.55 -11.69 6.35
N ILE A 102 6.97 -10.60 5.84
CA ILE A 102 5.52 -10.44 5.68
C ILE A 102 4.93 -11.46 4.69
N MET A 103 5.65 -11.71 3.59
CA MET A 103 5.18 -12.55 2.48
C MET A 103 5.61 -14.01 2.61
N LYS A 104 6.60 -14.30 3.46
CA LYS A 104 7.20 -15.63 3.56
C LYS A 104 6.17 -16.71 3.89
N GLY A 105 6.12 -17.72 3.02
CA GLY A 105 5.19 -18.84 3.10
C GLY A 105 3.79 -18.57 2.54
N LEU A 106 3.46 -17.34 2.12
CA LEU A 106 2.21 -17.08 1.41
C LEU A 106 2.27 -17.67 -0.01
N PRO A 107 1.13 -18.06 -0.60
CA PRO A 107 1.05 -18.45 -2.01
C PRO A 107 1.60 -17.36 -2.93
N ALA A 108 2.20 -17.74 -4.06
CA ALA A 108 2.70 -16.78 -5.06
C ALA A 108 1.60 -15.87 -5.61
N VAL A 109 0.36 -16.37 -5.65
CA VAL A 109 -0.85 -15.63 -6.01
C VAL A 109 -1.99 -16.03 -5.08
N PHE A 110 -2.75 -15.05 -4.59
CA PHE A 110 -3.93 -15.29 -3.77
C PHE A 110 -5.04 -14.28 -4.03
N LYS A 111 -6.27 -14.64 -3.68
CA LYS A 111 -7.47 -13.81 -3.89
C LYS A 111 -7.72 -12.82 -2.76
N HIS A 112 -8.26 -11.66 -3.13
CA HIS A 112 -8.79 -10.69 -2.21
C HIS A 112 -10.01 -10.00 -2.80
N GLY A 113 -10.96 -9.65 -1.94
CA GLY A 113 -12.11 -8.81 -2.28
C GLY A 113 -13.44 -9.55 -2.26
N PRO A 114 -14.52 -8.90 -2.75
CA PRO A 114 -14.49 -7.71 -3.59
C PRO A 114 -14.10 -6.44 -2.82
N ASP A 115 -13.09 -5.68 -3.26
CA ASP A 115 -12.60 -4.43 -2.62
C ASP A 115 -12.16 -3.41 -3.71
N GLU A 116 -11.74 -2.21 -3.31
CA GLU A 116 -11.16 -1.20 -4.21
C GLU A 116 -9.70 -1.51 -4.55
N LEU A 117 -9.43 -1.77 -5.83
CA LEU A 117 -8.07 -1.83 -6.35
C LEU A 117 -7.60 -0.42 -6.68
N TYR A 118 -6.83 0.18 -5.77
CA TYR A 118 -6.22 1.49 -6.00
C TYR A 118 -5.23 1.43 -7.17
N ASP A 119 -5.28 2.46 -8.02
CA ASP A 119 -4.39 2.64 -9.16
C ASP A 119 -3.97 4.11 -9.31
N ARG A 120 -2.99 4.38 -10.18
CA ARG A 120 -2.48 5.74 -10.44
C ARG A 120 -2.02 6.48 -9.18
N LEU A 121 -1.65 5.80 -8.10
CA LEU A 121 -1.09 6.47 -6.92
C LEU A 121 0.22 7.18 -7.28
N ARG A 122 0.46 8.36 -6.68
CA ARG A 122 1.66 9.17 -6.92
C ARG A 122 2.27 9.66 -5.62
N GLY A 123 3.58 9.85 -5.63
CA GLY A 123 4.33 10.37 -4.50
C GLY A 123 5.82 10.33 -4.81
N PRO A 124 6.68 10.63 -3.82
CA PRO A 124 8.12 10.57 -4.00
C PRO A 124 8.63 9.22 -4.54
N ALA A 125 7.98 8.10 -4.17
CA ALA A 125 8.34 6.74 -4.56
C ALA A 125 9.80 6.37 -4.22
N GLU A 126 10.29 6.92 -3.10
CA GLU A 126 11.65 6.72 -2.57
C GLU A 126 11.68 5.61 -1.52
N ASN A 127 12.80 4.88 -1.42
CA ASN A 127 13.05 3.85 -0.39
C ASN A 127 11.94 2.81 -0.22
N VAL A 128 11.24 2.51 -1.31
CA VAL A 128 10.07 1.63 -1.35
C VAL A 128 10.41 0.30 -2.02
N THR A 129 9.98 -0.79 -1.38
CA THR A 129 9.95 -2.13 -1.96
C THR A 129 8.51 -2.56 -2.13
N ILE A 130 8.14 -2.98 -3.35
CA ILE A 130 6.81 -3.51 -3.65
C ILE A 130 6.79 -4.99 -3.28
N LEU A 131 6.04 -5.37 -2.26
CA LEU A 131 5.94 -6.75 -1.80
C LEU A 131 4.94 -7.57 -2.62
N ALA A 132 3.86 -6.92 -3.08
CA ALA A 132 2.85 -7.54 -3.91
C ALA A 132 2.13 -6.52 -4.79
N THR A 133 1.56 -6.99 -5.89
CA THR A 133 0.79 -6.19 -6.85
C THR A 133 -0.51 -6.86 -7.23
N ALA A 134 -1.50 -6.11 -7.69
CA ALA A 134 -2.65 -6.64 -8.42
C ALA A 134 -2.74 -6.02 -9.82
N PHE A 135 -3.25 -6.77 -10.79
CA PHE A 135 -3.42 -6.25 -12.16
C PHE A 135 -4.69 -5.40 -12.26
N SER A 136 -4.53 -4.10 -12.51
CA SER A 136 -5.63 -3.16 -12.67
C SER A 136 -6.21 -3.27 -14.08
N SER A 137 -7.12 -4.22 -14.31
CA SER A 137 -7.66 -4.49 -15.66
C SER A 137 -8.42 -3.30 -16.25
N ILE A 138 -8.24 -3.05 -17.56
CA ILE A 138 -9.00 -2.04 -18.32
C ILE A 138 -10.51 -2.33 -18.28
N ASP A 139 -10.92 -3.60 -18.28
CA ASP A 139 -12.34 -4.00 -18.20
C ASP A 139 -12.98 -3.60 -16.86
N GLN A 140 -12.15 -3.48 -15.80
CA GLN A 140 -12.54 -2.95 -14.50
C GLN A 140 -12.24 -1.45 -14.38
N LYS A 141 -12.15 -0.72 -15.50
CA LYS A 141 -11.82 0.72 -15.57
C LYS A 141 -10.45 1.07 -14.95
N GLY A 142 -9.55 0.09 -14.92
CA GLY A 142 -8.19 0.20 -14.39
C GLY A 142 -7.19 0.78 -15.39
N THR A 143 -5.91 0.54 -15.12
CA THR A 143 -4.77 1.14 -15.86
C THR A 143 -4.08 0.21 -16.85
N GLY A 144 -4.37 -1.09 -16.79
CA GLY A 144 -3.63 -2.14 -17.50
C GLY A 144 -2.24 -2.40 -16.91
N ARG A 145 -1.99 -2.02 -15.65
CA ARG A 145 -0.68 -2.14 -14.98
C ARG A 145 -0.77 -3.08 -13.78
N HIS A 146 0.38 -3.59 -13.33
CA HIS A 146 0.49 -4.22 -12.01
C HIS A 146 0.72 -3.15 -10.94
N GLU A 147 -0.36 -2.75 -10.27
CA GLU A 147 -0.36 -1.69 -9.27
C GLU A 147 0.09 -2.25 -7.90
N PRO A 148 0.89 -1.51 -7.12
CA PRO A 148 1.33 -1.93 -5.79
C PRO A 148 0.16 -2.09 -4.82
N VAL A 149 0.07 -3.24 -4.15
CA VAL A 149 -0.95 -3.51 -3.13
C VAL A 149 -0.34 -3.52 -1.73
N PHE A 150 0.85 -4.11 -1.60
CA PHE A 150 1.64 -4.11 -0.38
C PHE A 150 3.01 -3.54 -0.67
N MET A 151 3.43 -2.60 0.16
CA MET A 151 4.72 -1.94 0.08
C MET A 151 5.35 -1.87 1.46
N VAL A 152 6.67 -1.84 1.49
CA VAL A 152 7.43 -1.41 2.67
C VAL A 152 8.29 -0.22 2.33
N ILE A 153 8.38 0.73 3.26
CA ILE A 153 9.13 1.96 3.09
C ILE A 153 10.08 2.13 4.28
N ASN A 154 11.34 2.45 3.98
CA ASN A 154 12.31 2.83 5.00
C ASN A 154 12.36 4.36 5.11
N TYR A 155 12.15 4.89 6.31
CA TYR A 155 12.27 6.31 6.62
C TYR A 155 13.20 6.51 7.82
N GLY A 156 14.40 7.06 7.59
CA GLY A 156 15.45 7.05 8.62
C GLY A 156 15.73 5.61 9.08
N LYS A 157 15.54 5.33 10.37
CA LYS A 157 15.61 3.97 10.92
C LYS A 157 14.24 3.27 11.01
N GLY A 158 13.16 3.99 10.75
CA GLY A 158 11.79 3.54 10.88
C GLY A 158 11.34 2.64 9.73
N ARG A 159 10.34 1.81 10.02
CA ARG A 159 9.75 0.84 9.10
C ARG A 159 8.29 1.17 8.88
N VAL A 160 7.88 1.27 7.62
CA VAL A 160 6.48 1.47 7.24
C VAL A 160 6.00 0.24 6.49
N PHE A 161 4.88 -0.34 6.92
CA PHE A 161 4.09 -1.23 6.08
C PHE A 161 2.93 -0.44 5.49
N HIS A 162 2.78 -0.45 4.17
CA HIS A 162 1.72 0.27 3.46
C HIS A 162 0.88 -0.74 2.69
N THR A 163 -0.40 -0.82 3.05
CA THR A 163 -1.42 -1.59 2.35
C THR A 163 -2.52 -0.67 1.80
N VAL A 164 -2.89 -0.85 0.54
CA VAL A 164 -4.03 -0.13 -0.08
C VAL A 164 -5.37 -0.83 0.14
N LEU A 165 -5.36 -2.07 0.63
CA LEU A 165 -6.57 -2.86 0.89
C LEU A 165 -7.38 -2.32 2.07
N GLY A 166 -8.66 -2.67 2.10
CA GLY A 166 -9.56 -2.64 3.24
C GLY A 166 -10.50 -1.43 3.28
N HIS A 167 -11.24 -1.17 2.19
CA HIS A 167 -12.12 0.01 2.10
C HIS A 167 -13.20 0.13 3.20
N ALA A 168 -13.67 -1.00 3.74
CA ALA A 168 -14.81 -1.04 4.65
C ALA A 168 -14.76 -2.28 5.54
N VAL A 169 -15.58 -2.29 6.60
CA VAL A 169 -15.62 -3.35 7.62
C VAL A 169 -15.72 -4.75 7.03
N LYS A 170 -16.45 -4.95 5.92
CA LYS A 170 -16.55 -6.27 5.26
C LYS A 170 -15.18 -6.76 4.74
N HIS A 171 -14.36 -5.88 4.16
CA HIS A 171 -13.04 -6.21 3.64
C HIS A 171 -12.04 -6.53 4.74
N LEU A 172 -12.22 -5.96 5.95
CA LEU A 172 -11.39 -6.27 7.11
C LEU A 172 -11.63 -7.68 7.68
N LYS A 173 -12.68 -8.36 7.22
CA LYS A 173 -12.99 -9.74 7.57
C LYS A 173 -12.39 -10.75 6.59
N GLU A 174 -11.84 -10.29 5.46
CA GLU A 174 -11.15 -11.16 4.51
C GLU A 174 -9.91 -11.78 5.14
N GLY A 175 -9.76 -13.09 5.05
CA GLY A 175 -8.61 -13.81 5.61
C GLY A 175 -7.27 -13.33 5.03
N SER A 176 -7.27 -12.93 3.75
CA SER A 176 -6.10 -12.33 3.09
C SER A 176 -5.73 -10.97 3.71
N PHE A 177 -6.72 -10.12 4.02
CA PHE A 177 -6.48 -8.85 4.70
C PHE A 177 -5.98 -9.06 6.12
N GLN A 178 -6.70 -9.83 6.93
CA GLN A 178 -6.36 -10.04 8.35
C GLN A 178 -4.94 -10.56 8.51
N THR A 179 -4.57 -11.59 7.75
CA THR A 179 -3.25 -12.21 7.82
C THR A 179 -2.15 -11.22 7.42
N THR A 180 -2.30 -10.53 6.28
CA THR A 180 -1.28 -9.60 5.79
C THR A 180 -1.18 -8.35 6.65
N PHE A 181 -2.30 -7.83 7.17
CA PHE A 181 -2.33 -6.70 8.08
C PHE A 181 -1.66 -7.03 9.42
N GLN A 182 -1.95 -8.19 10.02
CA GLN A 182 -1.30 -8.63 11.26
C GLN A 182 0.21 -8.82 11.06
N ARG A 183 0.62 -9.53 10.00
CA ARG A 183 2.04 -9.75 9.68
C ARG A 183 2.78 -8.44 9.39
N GLY A 184 2.17 -7.55 8.61
CA GLY A 184 2.74 -6.23 8.30
C GLY A 184 2.86 -5.33 9.53
N THR A 185 1.88 -5.40 10.43
CA THR A 185 1.91 -4.69 11.72
C THR A 185 3.03 -5.21 12.63
N GLU A 186 3.15 -6.53 12.77
CA GLU A 186 4.22 -7.16 13.56
C GLU A 186 5.61 -6.80 13.00
N TRP A 187 5.76 -6.82 11.67
CA TRP A 187 7.01 -6.46 11.00
C TRP A 187 7.35 -4.97 11.18
N ALA A 188 6.37 -4.06 11.04
CA ALA A 188 6.60 -2.64 11.27
C ALA A 188 7.10 -2.40 12.70
N ALA A 189 6.49 -3.07 13.69
CA ALA A 189 6.86 -2.95 15.09
C ALA A 189 8.23 -3.58 15.42
N THR A 190 8.55 -4.76 14.88
CA THR A 190 9.65 -5.60 15.39
C THR A 190 10.75 -5.92 14.36
N GLY A 191 10.49 -5.70 13.07
CA GLY A 191 11.34 -6.16 11.97
C GLY A 191 11.24 -7.67 11.70
N LYS A 192 10.39 -8.40 12.43
CA LYS A 192 10.20 -9.85 12.32
C LYS A 192 8.72 -10.19 12.11
N VAL A 193 8.47 -11.42 11.66
CA VAL A 193 7.12 -11.99 11.58
C VAL A 193 7.16 -13.37 12.23
N THR A 194 6.35 -13.56 13.26
CA THR A 194 6.16 -14.85 13.95
C THR A 194 4.76 -15.41 13.71
N ILE A 195 3.85 -14.61 13.16
CA ILE A 195 2.49 -15.03 12.80
C ILE A 195 2.54 -16.03 11.63
N PRO A 196 2.03 -17.27 11.80
CA PRO A 196 2.02 -18.27 10.75
C PRO A 196 1.03 -17.91 9.63
N VAL A 197 1.15 -18.59 8.49
CA VAL A 197 0.11 -18.58 7.46
C VAL A 197 -1.03 -19.49 7.96
N PRO A 198 -2.28 -19.02 8.04
CA PRO A 198 -3.38 -19.85 8.52
C PRO A 198 -3.72 -20.96 7.51
N GLU A 199 -4.20 -22.10 8.01
CA GLU A 199 -4.53 -23.30 7.22
C GLU A 199 -5.57 -23.04 6.11
N GLY A 200 -6.41 -22.01 6.29
CA GLY A 200 -7.39 -21.56 5.29
C GLY A 200 -7.04 -20.23 4.62
N PHE A 201 -5.76 -19.85 4.57
CA PHE A 201 -5.36 -18.63 3.85
C PHE A 201 -5.84 -18.74 2.40
N PRO A 202 -6.47 -17.68 1.82
CA PRO A 202 -6.93 -17.73 0.44
C PRO A 202 -5.76 -18.10 -0.46
N SER A 203 -5.75 -19.30 -1.00
CA SER A 203 -4.83 -19.70 -2.06
C SER A 203 -5.65 -19.83 -3.33
N GLN A 204 -5.02 -19.60 -4.47
CA GLN A 204 -5.51 -20.27 -5.67
C GLN A 204 -5.20 -21.76 -5.47
N GLU A 205 -6.04 -22.53 -4.77
CA GLU A 205 -5.95 -23.98 -4.92
C GLU A 205 -6.29 -24.32 -6.38
N GLN A 206 -5.19 -24.63 -7.08
CA GLN A 206 -5.01 -25.58 -8.16
C GLN A 206 -6.30 -26.27 -8.61
N ASN A 207 -6.82 -25.83 -9.75
CA ASN A 207 -7.54 -26.73 -10.65
C ASN A 207 -6.55 -27.73 -11.27
#